data_AF-A0A4P0Y9S4-F1
#
_entry.id   AF-A0A4P0Y9S4-F1
#
_cell.length_a   1.000
_cell.length_b   1.000
_cell.length_c   1.000
_cell.angle_alpha   90.00
_cell.angle_beta   90.00
_cell.angle_gamma   90.00
#
_symmetry.space_group_name_H-M   'P 1'
#
loop_
_entity.id
_entity.type
_entity.pdbx_description
1 polymer ?
#
loop_
_entity_poly.entity_id
_entity_poly.type
_entity_poly.pdbx_seq_one_letter_code
_entity_poly.pdbx_strand_id
1 'polypeptide(L)'
;MAALAGALLGFPVLRMHGDYLAIVTLGFGEIIRLVLNNWVSFTGGPNGVPVPSPHAVWPRVYPPGKDGGIPIHEFFHVSYNPNLKFIFLYAVLCLVVMLVLLVKHRLTRMPIGRAWEALREDEIACRAMGLNHVLVKLSAFMLGASTAGIAGVFFASYQGFVNPTSFTFFESALILAIVVLGGMGSTLGVVLAAFVLTVTPELLRGFDEYRVLLFGVLMVMMMIWRPRGLVRTSRSGVALRKGVAP
;
A
#
# COMPACT_ATOMS: atom_id res chain seq x y z
N MET A 1 -4.02 -7.79 -12.15
CA MET A 1 -3.29 -6.82 -12.99
C MET A 1 -2.18 -6.09 -12.23
N ALA A 2 -2.43 -5.60 -11.01
CA ALA A 2 -1.42 -4.84 -10.25
C ALA A 2 -0.09 -5.59 -10.04
N ALA A 3 -0.11 -6.90 -9.78
CA ALA A 3 1.12 -7.69 -9.67
C ALA A 3 1.95 -7.71 -10.97
N LEU A 4 1.30 -7.85 -12.13
CA LEU A 4 1.97 -7.83 -13.44
C LEU A 4 2.52 -6.44 -13.76
N ALA A 5 1.77 -5.38 -13.45
CA ALA A 5 2.27 -4.02 -13.56
C ALA A 5 3.50 -3.83 -12.65
N GLY A 6 3.45 -4.29 -11.40
CA GLY A 6 4.59 -4.28 -10.49
C GLY A 6 5.80 -5.07 -11.01
N ALA A 7 5.59 -6.17 -11.72
CA ALA A 7 6.66 -6.92 -12.37
C ALA A 7 7.30 -6.12 -13.52
N LEU A 8 6.47 -5.60 -14.41
CA LEU A 8 6.91 -4.87 -15.59
C LEU A 8 7.69 -3.61 -15.20
N LEU A 9 7.25 -2.95 -14.13
CA LEU A 9 7.90 -1.77 -13.57
C LEU A 9 9.10 -2.10 -12.70
N GLY A 10 9.04 -3.20 -11.95
CA GLY A 10 10.14 -3.67 -11.13
C GLY A 10 11.35 -4.06 -11.98
N PHE A 11 11.14 -4.72 -13.12
CA PHE A 11 12.22 -5.24 -13.96
C PHE A 11 13.31 -4.21 -14.34
N PRO A 12 12.99 -3.01 -14.88
CA PRO A 12 14.00 -1.98 -15.15
C PRO A 12 14.61 -1.40 -13.87
N VAL A 13 13.80 -1.25 -12.82
CA VAL A 13 14.21 -0.69 -11.52
C VAL A 13 15.27 -1.55 -10.84
N LEU A 14 15.28 -2.87 -11.07
CA LEU A 14 16.30 -3.80 -10.55
C LEU A 14 17.72 -3.52 -11.02
N ARG A 15 17.90 -2.73 -12.09
CA ARG A 15 19.22 -2.35 -12.61
C ARG A 15 19.82 -1.15 -11.86
N MET A 16 19.03 -0.45 -11.04
CA MET A 16 19.43 0.76 -10.33
C MET A 16 19.83 0.43 -8.89
N HIS A 17 20.87 1.08 -8.39
CA HIS A 17 21.38 0.90 -7.02
C HIS A 17 21.50 2.24 -6.28
N GLY A 18 21.34 2.20 -4.96
CA GLY A 18 21.51 3.36 -4.08
C GLY A 18 20.52 4.49 -4.39
N ASP A 19 21.02 5.72 -4.44
CA ASP A 19 20.21 6.93 -4.60
C ASP A 19 19.46 6.98 -5.94
N TYR A 20 20.04 6.37 -6.98
CA TYR A 20 19.41 6.25 -8.29
C TYR A 20 18.09 5.48 -8.24
N LEU A 21 17.98 4.49 -7.34
CA LEU A 21 16.75 3.74 -7.15
C LEU A 21 15.63 4.65 -6.63
N ALA A 22 15.95 5.52 -5.66
CA ALA A 22 14.99 6.43 -5.05
C ALA A 22 14.53 7.52 -6.04
N ILE A 23 15.45 8.08 -6.83
CA ILE A 23 15.12 9.10 -7.84
C ILE A 23 14.19 8.50 -8.91
N VAL A 24 14.48 7.28 -9.37
CA VAL A 24 13.67 6.62 -10.41
C VAL A 24 12.27 6.27 -9.90
N THR A 25 12.11 5.80 -8.67
CA THR A 25 10.78 5.47 -8.13
C THR A 25 9.91 6.71 -7.98
N LEU A 26 10.47 7.82 -7.51
CA LEU A 26 9.77 9.10 -7.41
C LEU A 26 9.41 9.65 -8.79
N GLY A 27 10.38 9.70 -9.71
CA GLY A 27 10.16 10.17 -11.07
C GLY A 27 9.12 9.34 -11.81
N PHE A 28 9.15 8.02 -11.65
CA PHE A 28 8.18 7.12 -12.28
C PHE A 28 6.75 7.34 -11.75
N GLY A 29 6.58 7.58 -10.44
CA GLY A 29 5.29 7.94 -9.86
C GLY A 29 4.72 9.24 -10.45
N GLU A 30 5.56 10.26 -10.60
CA GLU A 30 5.15 11.54 -11.19
C GLU A 30 4.85 11.42 -12.69
N ILE A 31 5.64 10.63 -13.42
CA ILE A 31 5.39 10.34 -14.84
C ILE A 31 4.03 9.67 -15.02
N ILE A 32 3.70 8.64 -14.22
CA ILE A 32 2.37 8.01 -14.28
C ILE A 32 1.27 9.05 -14.04
N ARG A 33 1.42 9.88 -13.00
CA ARG A 33 0.43 10.91 -12.66
C ARG A 33 0.19 11.85 -13.84
N LEU A 34 1.26 12.36 -14.45
CA LEU A 34 1.19 13.26 -15.60
C LEU A 34 0.59 12.59 -16.83
N VAL A 35 0.99 11.34 -17.13
CA VAL A 35 0.42 10.57 -18.23
C VAL A 35 -1.08 10.37 -18.02
N LEU A 36 -1.50 9.92 -16.84
CA LEU A 36 -2.91 9.74 -16.52
C LEU A 36 -3.70 11.05 -16.53
N ASN A 37 -3.08 12.18 -16.16
CA ASN A 37 -3.77 13.47 -16.20
C ASN A 37 -3.93 14.02 -17.63
N ASN A 38 -2.98 13.75 -18.52
CA ASN A 38 -3.06 14.16 -19.93
C ASN A 38 -3.89 13.20 -20.79
N TRP A 39 -4.05 11.95 -20.36
CA TRP A 39 -4.75 10.92 -21.13
C TRP A 39 -6.27 10.98 -20.97
N VAL A 40 -6.87 12.06 -21.47
CA VAL A 40 -8.30 12.38 -21.32
C VAL A 40 -9.22 11.26 -21.82
N SER A 41 -8.86 10.56 -22.90
CA SER A 41 -9.68 9.48 -23.46
C SER A 41 -9.81 8.25 -22.56
N PHE A 42 -8.86 8.01 -21.65
CA PHE A 42 -8.88 6.85 -20.76
C PHE A 42 -9.35 7.21 -19.34
N THR A 43 -8.84 8.31 -18.78
CA THR A 43 -9.06 8.70 -17.37
C THR A 43 -9.98 9.91 -17.19
N GLY A 44 -10.45 10.52 -18.27
CA GLY A 44 -11.14 11.81 -18.19
C GLY A 44 -10.22 12.99 -17.81
N GLY A 45 -8.91 12.75 -17.68
CA GLY A 45 -7.92 13.76 -17.28
C GLY A 45 -8.22 14.33 -15.87
N PRO A 46 -8.18 15.66 -15.68
CA PRO A 46 -8.51 16.28 -14.39
C PRO A 46 -9.96 16.06 -13.95
N ASN A 47 -10.86 15.70 -14.87
CA ASN A 47 -12.27 15.43 -14.56
C ASN A 47 -12.53 14.02 -14.06
N GLY A 48 -11.50 13.15 -14.04
CA GLY A 48 -11.54 11.78 -13.54
C GLY A 48 -12.62 10.86 -14.13
N VAL A 49 -12.77 9.68 -13.54
CA VAL A 49 -13.76 8.68 -13.96
C VAL A 49 -14.55 8.17 -12.75
N PRO A 50 -15.91 8.09 -12.83
CA PRO A 50 -16.71 7.48 -11.78
C PRO A 50 -16.44 5.98 -11.72
N VAL A 51 -16.35 5.44 -10.51
CA VAL A 51 -16.11 4.02 -10.34
C VAL A 51 -17.37 3.26 -10.74
N PRO A 52 -17.29 2.28 -11.65
CA PRO A 52 -18.43 1.46 -12.02
C PRO A 52 -19.00 0.81 -10.75
N SER A 53 -20.32 0.90 -10.56
CA SER A 53 -20.98 0.14 -9.51
C SER A 53 -20.65 -1.36 -9.69
N PRO A 54 -20.49 -2.12 -8.59
CA PRO A 54 -20.10 -3.53 -8.64
C PRO A 54 -21.19 -4.38 -9.31
N HIS A 55 -21.19 -4.36 -10.65
CA HIS A 55 -22.15 -5.06 -11.51
C HIS A 55 -21.59 -6.37 -12.06
N ALA A 56 -20.28 -6.66 -11.89
CA ALA A 56 -19.57 -7.61 -12.74
C ALA A 56 -19.25 -8.99 -12.13
N VAL A 57 -19.40 -9.21 -10.81
CA VAL A 57 -18.94 -10.47 -10.18
C VAL A 57 -19.99 -11.14 -9.28
N TRP A 58 -21.13 -10.49 -9.02
CA TRP A 58 -22.22 -11.04 -8.20
C TRP A 58 -23.57 -10.82 -8.90
N PRO A 59 -24.58 -11.71 -8.73
CA PRO A 59 -25.87 -11.51 -9.39
C PRO A 59 -26.46 -10.14 -9.04
N ARG A 60 -26.50 -9.26 -10.05
CA ARG A 60 -27.48 -8.19 -10.26
C ARG A 60 -28.02 -7.53 -8.99
N VAL A 61 -27.10 -6.93 -8.23
CA VAL A 61 -27.42 -5.99 -7.15
C VAL A 61 -27.59 -4.62 -7.78
N TYR A 62 -28.81 -4.10 -7.78
CA TYR A 62 -29.09 -2.77 -8.32
C TYR A 62 -29.41 -1.77 -7.20
N PRO A 63 -29.02 -0.50 -7.33
CA PRO A 63 -29.71 0.60 -6.67
C PRO A 63 -31.15 0.68 -7.20
N PRO A 64 -32.15 1.06 -6.38
CA PRO A 64 -33.52 1.22 -6.85
C PRO A 64 -33.59 2.22 -8.01
N GLY A 65 -34.15 1.80 -9.15
CA GLY A 65 -34.76 2.74 -10.10
C GLY A 65 -34.13 2.95 -11.47
N LYS A 66 -33.10 2.20 -11.92
CA LYS A 66 -32.66 2.32 -13.33
C LYS A 66 -32.50 1.04 -14.15
N ASP A 67 -32.33 -0.13 -13.55
CA ASP A 67 -32.34 -1.40 -14.29
C ASP A 67 -32.79 -2.52 -13.34
N GLY A 68 -33.82 -3.26 -13.73
CA GLY A 68 -34.57 -4.17 -12.86
C GLY A 68 -33.76 -5.32 -12.27
N GLY A 69 -33.14 -5.10 -11.12
CA GLY A 69 -32.86 -6.21 -10.23
C GLY A 69 -32.81 -5.81 -8.78
N ILE A 70 -32.57 -6.84 -7.99
CA ILE A 70 -32.83 -6.85 -6.56
C ILE A 70 -31.69 -6.14 -5.82
N PRO A 71 -31.96 -5.05 -5.10
CA PRO A 71 -31.00 -4.49 -4.17
C PRO A 71 -30.54 -5.54 -3.15
N ILE A 72 -29.30 -5.45 -2.64
CA ILE A 72 -28.78 -6.36 -1.59
C ILE A 72 -29.76 -6.47 -0.42
N HIS A 73 -30.41 -5.37 -0.06
CA HIS A 73 -31.36 -5.34 1.05
C HIS A 73 -32.61 -6.20 0.75
N GLU A 74 -33.05 -6.27 -0.50
CA GLU A 74 -34.17 -7.12 -0.93
C GLU A 74 -33.75 -8.59 -1.03
N PHE A 75 -32.51 -8.88 -1.48
CA PHE A 75 -31.95 -10.24 -1.50
C PHE A 75 -31.76 -10.85 -0.10
N PHE A 76 -31.33 -10.04 0.88
CA PHE A 76 -31.15 -10.50 2.26
C PHE A 76 -32.38 -10.27 3.16
N HIS A 77 -33.51 -9.80 2.60
CA HIS A 77 -34.71 -9.41 3.35
C HIS A 77 -34.45 -8.44 4.51
N VAL A 78 -33.48 -7.54 4.36
CA VAL A 78 -33.11 -6.51 5.35
C VAL A 78 -33.74 -5.18 4.94
N SER A 79 -34.25 -4.39 5.88
CA SER A 79 -34.78 -3.05 5.58
C SER A 79 -33.72 -2.15 4.93
N TYR A 80 -34.08 -1.42 3.87
CA TYR A 80 -33.18 -0.46 3.23
C TYR A 80 -32.78 0.64 4.20
N ASN A 81 -31.50 0.68 4.56
CA ASN A 81 -30.93 1.73 5.40
C ASN A 81 -29.62 2.22 4.75
N PRO A 82 -29.47 3.51 4.40
CA PRO A 82 -28.27 4.06 3.75
C PRO A 82 -26.97 3.74 4.50
N ASN A 83 -27.04 3.56 5.83
CA ASN A 83 -25.91 3.20 6.67
C ASN A 83 -25.37 1.79 6.40
N LEU A 84 -26.21 0.86 5.91
CA LEU A 84 -25.79 -0.51 5.60
C LEU A 84 -24.73 -0.56 4.49
N LYS A 85 -24.73 0.39 3.55
CA LYS A 85 -23.68 0.50 2.53
C LYS A 85 -22.31 0.71 3.15
N PHE A 86 -22.19 1.63 4.12
CA PHE A 86 -20.94 1.91 4.80
C PHE A 86 -20.51 0.74 5.68
N ILE A 87 -21.45 0.15 6.42
CA ILE A 87 -21.18 -1.04 7.26
C ILE A 87 -20.66 -2.20 6.41
N PHE A 88 -21.28 -2.46 5.27
CA PHE A 88 -20.83 -3.50 4.34
C PHE A 88 -19.42 -3.24 3.81
N LEU A 89 -19.12 -2.00 3.38
CA LEU A 89 -17.79 -1.63 2.89
C LEU A 89 -16.72 -1.80 3.97
N TYR A 90 -16.98 -1.36 5.21
CA TYR A 90 -16.07 -1.55 6.34
C TYR A 90 -15.89 -3.03 6.72
N ALA A 91 -16.95 -3.84 6.65
CA ALA A 91 -16.87 -5.27 6.90
C ALA A 91 -15.98 -5.97 5.86
N VAL A 92 -16.16 -5.65 4.58
CA VAL A 92 -15.33 -6.18 3.49
C VAL A 92 -13.88 -5.71 3.61
N LEU A 93 -13.65 -4.44 3.99
CA LEU A 93 -12.31 -3.93 4.28
C LEU A 93 -11.64 -4.70 5.41
N CYS A 94 -12.34 -4.92 6.53
CA CYS A 94 -11.83 -5.66 7.68
C CYS A 94 -11.45 -7.10 7.28
N LEU A 95 -12.31 -7.77 6.51
CA LEU A 95 -12.05 -9.11 5.99
C LEU A 95 -10.79 -9.14 5.12
N VAL A 96 -10.63 -8.18 4.20
CA VAL A 96 -9.46 -8.12 3.32
C VAL A 96 -8.19 -7.82 4.11
N VAL A 97 -8.22 -6.90 5.07
CA VAL A 97 -7.06 -6.62 5.94
C VAL A 97 -6.66 -7.87 6.71
N MET A 98 -7.64 -8.59 7.30
CA MET A 98 -7.36 -9.86 7.99
C MET A 98 -6.73 -10.89 7.04
N LEU A 99 -7.26 -11.05 5.83
CA LEU A 99 -6.72 -11.96 4.83
C LEU A 99 -5.28 -11.59 4.45
N VAL A 100 -5.00 -10.31 4.19
CA VAL A 100 -3.64 -9.83 3.88
C VAL A 100 -2.69 -10.10 5.04
N LEU A 101 -3.12 -9.90 6.29
CA LEU A 101 -2.30 -10.22 7.47
C LEU A 101 -2.02 -11.72 7.60
N LEU A 102 -3.00 -12.59 7.30
CA LEU A 102 -2.82 -14.03 7.28
C LEU A 102 -1.84 -14.47 6.19
N VAL A 103 -2.00 -13.94 4.97
CA VAL A 103 -1.09 -14.19 3.85
C VAL A 103 0.32 -13.73 4.21
N LYS A 104 0.48 -12.52 4.75
CA LYS A 104 1.77 -12.01 5.23
C LYS A 104 2.37 -12.92 6.29
N HIS A 105 1.58 -13.35 7.27
CA HIS A 105 2.07 -14.25 8.33
C HIS A 105 2.57 -15.57 7.73
N ARG A 106 1.81 -16.15 6.80
CA ARG A 106 2.21 -17.41 6.16
C ARG A 106 3.44 -17.25 5.28
N LEU A 107 3.50 -16.18 4.51
CA LEU A 107 4.56 -15.87 3.56
C LEU A 107 5.91 -15.69 4.24
N THR A 108 5.94 -15.05 5.42
CA THR A 108 7.18 -14.92 6.21
C THR A 108 7.74 -16.25 6.72
N ARG A 109 6.92 -17.31 6.78
CA ARG A 109 7.38 -18.66 7.17
C ARG A 109 7.75 -19.53 5.96
N MET A 110 7.38 -19.11 4.74
CA MET A 110 7.65 -19.82 3.51
C MET A 110 9.08 -19.54 2.98
N PRO A 111 9.63 -20.39 2.09
CA PRO A 111 10.95 -20.20 1.51
C PRO A 111 11.12 -18.85 0.81
N ILE A 112 10.08 -18.36 0.13
CA ILE A 112 10.09 -17.06 -0.56
C ILE A 112 10.34 -15.91 0.43
N GLY A 113 9.65 -15.92 1.59
CA GLY A 113 9.83 -14.89 2.62
C GLY A 113 11.22 -14.93 3.26
N ARG A 114 11.77 -16.15 3.48
CA ARG A 114 13.14 -16.32 3.98
C ARG A 114 14.18 -15.86 2.97
N ALA A 115 13.94 -16.07 1.67
CA ALA A 115 14.81 -15.60 0.61
C ALA A 115 14.86 -14.06 0.54
N TRP A 116 13.74 -13.35 0.79
CA TRP A 116 13.76 -11.89 0.90
C TRP A 116 14.54 -11.40 2.11
N GLU A 117 14.41 -12.10 3.24
CA GLU A 117 15.14 -11.76 4.47
C GLU A 117 16.65 -11.95 4.27
N ALA A 118 17.07 -13.08 3.69
CA ALA A 118 18.47 -13.34 3.36
C ALA A 118 19.03 -12.31 2.36
N LEU A 119 18.27 -12.00 1.29
CA LEU A 119 18.69 -11.03 0.27
C LEU A 119 18.86 -9.62 0.84
N ARG A 120 18.06 -9.27 1.87
CA ARG A 120 18.17 -7.98 2.56
C ARG A 120 19.44 -7.87 3.41
N GLU A 121 19.93 -8.97 3.97
CA GLU A 121 21.15 -8.96 4.79
C GLU A 121 22.41 -8.88 3.93
N ASP A 122 22.55 -9.77 2.95
CA ASP A 122 23.68 -9.75 2.01
C ASP A 122 23.28 -10.33 0.64
N GLU A 123 23.21 -9.44 -0.34
CA GLU A 123 22.91 -9.80 -1.73
C GLU A 123 24.03 -10.61 -2.39
N ILE A 124 25.30 -10.32 -2.06
CA ILE A 124 26.46 -10.98 -2.64
C ILE A 124 26.53 -12.42 -2.13
N ALA A 125 26.34 -12.63 -0.83
CA ALA A 125 26.29 -13.97 -0.24
C ALA A 125 25.14 -14.81 -0.80
N CYS A 126 23.94 -14.23 -0.95
CA CYS A 126 22.80 -14.92 -1.54
C CYS A 126 23.08 -15.38 -2.98
N ARG A 127 23.75 -14.54 -3.78
CA ARG A 127 24.15 -14.89 -5.15
C ARG A 127 25.17 -16.03 -5.18
N ALA A 128 26.13 -16.04 -4.25
CA ALA A 128 27.10 -17.14 -4.12
C ALA A 128 26.42 -18.47 -3.77
N MET A 129 25.31 -18.44 -3.03
CA MET A 129 24.49 -19.60 -2.69
C MET A 129 23.53 -20.04 -3.82
N GLY A 130 23.61 -19.42 -5.01
CA GLY A 130 22.79 -19.78 -6.18
C GLY A 130 21.38 -19.18 -6.19
N LEU A 131 21.05 -18.24 -5.31
CA LEU A 131 19.74 -17.56 -5.34
C LEU A 131 19.67 -16.59 -6.53
N ASN A 132 18.63 -16.74 -7.35
CA ASN A 132 18.34 -15.78 -8.40
C ASN A 132 17.76 -14.49 -7.80
N HIS A 133 18.65 -13.52 -7.54
CA HIS A 133 18.30 -12.22 -6.96
C HIS A 133 17.24 -11.45 -7.79
N VAL A 134 17.20 -11.62 -9.12
CA VAL A 134 16.22 -10.95 -9.98
C VAL A 134 14.81 -11.44 -9.66
N LEU A 135 14.58 -12.76 -9.65
CA LEU A 135 13.27 -13.34 -9.34
C LEU A 135 12.84 -13.04 -7.90
N VAL A 136 13.78 -13.10 -6.96
CA VAL A 136 13.51 -12.81 -5.55
C VAL A 136 13.08 -11.35 -5.37
N LYS A 137 13.80 -10.37 -5.93
CA LYS A 137 13.38 -8.95 -5.87
C LYS A 137 12.09 -8.69 -6.64
N LEU A 138 11.94 -9.28 -7.83
CA LEU A 138 10.74 -9.10 -8.66
C LEU A 138 9.48 -9.62 -7.96
N SER A 139 9.56 -10.77 -7.28
CA SER A 139 8.45 -11.30 -6.49
C SER A 139 8.06 -10.38 -5.34
N ALA A 140 9.02 -9.69 -4.70
CA ALA A 140 8.73 -8.68 -3.68
C ALA A 140 7.97 -7.48 -4.27
N PHE A 141 8.40 -6.98 -5.44
CA PHE A 141 7.70 -5.91 -6.17
C PHE A 141 6.29 -6.32 -6.61
N MET A 142 6.13 -7.52 -7.16
CA MET A 142 4.83 -8.06 -7.57
C MET A 142 3.85 -8.13 -6.40
N LEU A 143 4.30 -8.62 -5.23
CA LEU A 143 3.45 -8.77 -4.07
C LEU A 143 3.14 -7.43 -3.39
N GLY A 144 4.10 -6.51 -3.33
CA GLY A 144 3.86 -5.13 -2.92
C GLY A 144 2.83 -4.44 -3.81
N ALA A 145 3.00 -4.51 -5.13
CA ALA A 145 2.05 -3.93 -6.08
C ALA A 145 0.67 -4.59 -6.01
N SER A 146 0.60 -5.91 -5.75
CA SER A 146 -0.69 -6.61 -5.57
C SER A 146 -1.47 -6.10 -4.37
N THR A 147 -0.80 -5.90 -3.23
CA THR A 147 -1.42 -5.41 -1.99
C THR A 147 -1.78 -3.92 -2.09
N ALA A 148 -0.94 -3.10 -2.72
CA ALA A 148 -1.25 -1.71 -3.05
C ALA A 148 -2.46 -1.60 -4.01
N GLY A 149 -2.55 -2.48 -5.02
CA GLY A 149 -3.68 -2.52 -5.94
C GLY A 149 -4.99 -2.87 -5.24
N ILE A 150 -4.98 -3.80 -4.28
CA ILE A 150 -6.14 -4.10 -3.45
C ILE A 150 -6.56 -2.85 -2.66
N ALA A 151 -5.63 -2.17 -2.00
CA ALA A 151 -5.92 -0.94 -1.27
C ALA A 151 -6.49 0.16 -2.18
N GLY A 152 -5.98 0.29 -3.42
CA GLY A 152 -6.49 1.24 -4.42
C GLY A 152 -7.93 0.94 -4.86
N VAL A 153 -8.30 -0.33 -5.01
CA VAL A 153 -9.70 -0.72 -5.32
C VAL A 153 -10.64 -0.31 -4.18
N PHE A 154 -10.23 -0.51 -2.92
CA PHE A 154 -11.02 -0.05 -1.77
C PHE A 154 -11.15 1.47 -1.72
N PHE A 155 -10.05 2.19 -1.95
CA PHE A 155 -10.04 3.64 -1.97
C PHE A 155 -10.98 4.20 -3.05
N ALA A 156 -10.89 3.66 -4.27
CA ALA A 156 -11.77 4.01 -5.37
C ALA A 156 -13.25 3.71 -5.04
N SER A 157 -13.53 2.53 -4.47
CA SER A 157 -14.89 2.15 -4.07
C SER A 157 -15.46 3.03 -2.97
N TYR A 158 -14.61 3.53 -2.06
CA TYR A 158 -15.01 4.42 -0.98
C TYR A 158 -15.31 5.84 -1.48
N GLN A 159 -14.46 6.40 -2.34
CA GLN A 159 -14.69 7.74 -2.92
C GLN A 159 -15.78 7.74 -4.01
N GLY A 160 -16.01 6.62 -4.69
CA GLY A 160 -16.98 6.48 -5.78
C GLY A 160 -16.52 7.09 -7.11
N PHE A 161 -15.37 7.74 -7.12
CA PHE A 161 -14.79 8.41 -8.28
C PHE A 161 -13.28 8.52 -8.10
N VAL A 162 -12.53 8.50 -9.21
CA VAL A 162 -11.06 8.53 -9.19
C VAL A 162 -10.54 9.65 -10.07
N ASN A 163 -9.73 10.53 -9.48
CA ASN A 163 -9.07 11.64 -10.17
C ASN A 163 -7.54 11.53 -10.04
N PRO A 164 -6.77 11.56 -11.15
CA PRO A 164 -5.31 11.59 -11.12
C PRO A 164 -4.72 12.77 -10.34
N THR A 165 -5.40 13.91 -10.28
CA THR A 165 -4.90 15.12 -9.59
C THR A 165 -4.84 14.97 -8.07
N SER A 166 -5.65 14.08 -7.49
CA SER A 166 -5.63 13.78 -6.05
C SER A 166 -4.38 13.00 -5.62
N PHE A 167 -3.70 12.29 -6.53
CA PHE A 167 -2.53 11.46 -6.22
C PHE A 167 -1.23 12.24 -6.44
N THR A 168 -1.02 13.31 -5.68
CA THR A 168 0.17 14.17 -5.82
C THR A 168 1.44 13.50 -5.27
N PHE A 169 2.60 14.09 -5.59
CA PHE A 169 3.87 13.73 -4.95
C PHE A 169 3.79 13.79 -3.42
N PHE A 170 3.04 14.75 -2.85
CA PHE A 170 2.91 14.90 -1.41
C PHE A 170 2.20 13.70 -0.76
N GLU A 171 1.15 13.18 -1.40
CA GLU A 171 0.47 11.95 -0.95
C GLU A 171 1.42 10.74 -0.99
N SER A 172 2.24 10.62 -2.04
CA SER A 172 3.23 9.56 -2.14
C SER A 172 4.32 9.67 -1.06
N ALA A 173 4.78 10.90 -0.80
CA ALA A 173 5.72 11.20 0.27
C ALA A 173 5.13 10.91 1.66
N LEU A 174 3.84 11.17 1.86
CA LEU A 174 3.12 10.85 3.10
C LEU A 174 3.04 9.34 3.33
N ILE A 175 2.73 8.55 2.29
CA ILE A 175 2.71 7.07 2.40
C ILE A 175 4.10 6.53 2.72
N LEU A 176 5.14 7.03 2.05
CA LEU A 176 6.53 6.66 2.35
C LEU A 176 6.92 7.07 3.78
N ALA A 177 6.52 8.26 4.22
CA ALA A 177 6.72 8.75 5.57
C ALA A 177 6.09 7.82 6.60
N ILE A 178 4.84 7.39 6.41
CA ILE A 178 4.17 6.40 7.28
C ILE A 178 4.99 5.12 7.43
N VAL A 179 5.53 4.59 6.32
CA VAL A 179 6.31 3.34 6.34
C VAL A 179 7.66 3.53 7.04
N VAL A 180 8.35 4.64 6.77
CA VAL A 180 9.64 4.97 7.40
C VAL A 180 9.46 5.21 8.91
N LEU A 181 8.43 5.98 9.28
CA LEU A 181 8.04 6.25 10.66
C LEU A 181 7.61 4.98 11.40
N GLY A 182 6.88 4.09 10.73
CA GLY A 182 6.47 2.81 11.31
C GLY A 182 7.62 1.82 11.53
N GLY A 183 8.64 1.90 10.66
CA GLY A 183 9.82 1.02 10.63
C GLY A 183 9.68 -0.13 9.63
N MET A 184 10.74 -0.37 8.84
CA MET A 184 10.81 -1.31 7.69
C MET A 184 10.71 -2.82 8.04
N GLY A 185 9.77 -3.21 8.89
CA GLY A 185 9.58 -4.61 9.30
C GLY A 185 8.47 -4.85 10.32
N SER A 186 7.87 -3.78 10.86
CA SER A 186 6.81 -3.87 11.87
C SER A 186 5.47 -3.42 11.29
N THR A 187 4.54 -4.37 11.09
CA THR A 187 3.17 -4.04 10.64
C THR A 187 2.44 -3.17 11.66
N LEU A 188 2.64 -3.44 12.97
CA LEU A 188 2.01 -2.67 14.04
C LEU A 188 2.58 -1.23 14.11
N GLY A 189 3.89 -1.08 13.90
CA GLY A 189 4.52 0.24 13.82
C GLY A 189 3.96 1.08 12.68
N VAL A 190 3.79 0.49 11.50
CA VAL A 190 3.19 1.17 10.33
C VAL A 190 1.74 1.57 10.57
N VAL A 191 0.94 0.73 11.23
CA VAL A 191 -0.45 1.07 11.58
C VAL A 191 -0.53 2.24 12.56
N LEU A 192 0.31 2.24 13.61
CA LEU A 192 0.38 3.36 14.56
C LEU A 192 0.86 4.64 13.87
N ALA A 193 1.86 4.54 13.00
CA ALA A 193 2.35 5.67 12.21
C ALA A 193 1.27 6.26 11.30
N ALA A 194 0.51 5.41 10.62
CA ALA A 194 -0.62 5.83 9.79
C ALA A 194 -1.68 6.57 10.62
N PHE A 195 -2.02 6.03 11.78
CA PHE A 195 -2.98 6.69 12.67
C PHE A 195 -2.50 8.08 13.12
N VAL A 196 -1.25 8.18 13.56
CA VAL A 196 -0.67 9.47 13.99
C VAL A 196 -0.60 10.46 12.84
N LEU A 197 -0.02 10.07 11.70
CA LEU A 197 0.19 10.99 10.57
C LEU A 197 -1.11 11.38 9.86
N THR A 198 -2.18 10.59 9.97
CA THR A 198 -3.49 10.97 9.43
C THR A 198 -4.31 11.81 10.41
N VAL A 199 -4.31 11.47 11.69
CA VAL A 199 -5.13 12.17 12.70
C VAL A 199 -4.51 13.51 13.09
N THR A 200 -3.19 13.61 13.20
CA THR A 200 -2.52 14.85 13.63
C THR A 200 -2.84 16.04 12.72
N PRO A 201 -2.73 15.95 11.38
CA PRO A 201 -3.13 17.05 10.50
C PRO A 201 -4.62 17.38 10.62
N GLU A 202 -5.49 16.40 10.86
CA GLU A 202 -6.93 16.63 10.98
C GLU A 202 -7.31 17.35 12.29
N LEU A 203 -6.61 17.06 13.39
CA LEU A 203 -6.73 17.84 14.63
C LEU A 203 -6.21 19.26 14.48
N LEU A 204 -5.17 19.44 13.65
CA LEU A 204 -4.56 20.74 13.34
C LEU A 204 -5.28 21.48 12.20
N ARG A 205 -6.47 21.03 11.78
CA ARG A 205 -7.21 21.64 10.66
C ARG A 205 -7.52 23.12 10.86
N GLY A 206 -7.58 23.59 12.12
CA GLY A 206 -7.74 25.02 12.44
C GLY A 206 -6.51 25.89 12.13
N PHE A 207 -5.35 25.29 11.84
CA PHE A 207 -4.07 25.97 11.57
C PHE A 207 -3.57 25.62 10.16
N ASP A 208 -4.41 25.82 9.15
CA ASP A 208 -4.22 25.30 7.78
C ASP A 208 -2.86 25.69 7.16
N GLU A 209 -2.37 26.92 7.41
CA GLU A 209 -1.04 27.39 6.95
C GLU A 209 0.14 26.64 7.58
N TYR A 210 0.03 26.22 8.84
CA TYR A 210 1.14 25.58 9.57
C TYR A 210 1.15 24.05 9.42
N ARG A 211 0.14 23.45 8.78
CA ARG A 211 -0.02 21.99 8.65
C ARG A 211 1.21 21.33 8.02
N VAL A 212 1.69 21.87 6.91
CA VAL A 212 2.84 21.31 6.17
C VAL A 212 4.14 21.48 6.95
N LEU A 213 4.32 22.63 7.62
CA LEU A 213 5.48 22.90 8.46
C LEU A 213 5.53 21.94 9.66
N LEU A 214 4.42 21.82 10.40
CA LEU A 214 4.31 20.92 11.55
C LEU A 214 4.53 19.46 11.15
N PHE A 215 3.98 19.04 10.00
CA PHE A 215 4.23 17.71 9.44
C PHE A 215 5.73 17.47 9.19
N GLY A 216 6.42 18.41 8.53
CA GLY A 216 7.85 18.31 8.26
C GLY A 216 8.69 18.28 9.54
N VAL A 217 8.38 19.13 10.52
CA VAL A 217 9.04 19.14 11.83
C VAL A 217 8.83 17.83 12.57
N LEU A 218 7.61 17.30 12.59
CA LEU A 218 7.28 16.04 13.25
C LEU A 218 8.05 14.87 12.62
N MET A 219 8.16 14.86 11.29
CA MET A 219 8.97 13.89 10.54
C MET A 219 10.46 13.96 10.92
N VAL A 220 11.06 15.16 10.90
CA VAL A 220 12.48 15.35 11.24
C VAL A 220 12.74 14.98 12.70
N MET A 221 11.94 15.47 13.64
CA MET A 221 12.05 15.16 15.06
C MET A 221 11.99 13.65 15.31
N MET A 222 11.08 12.96 14.61
CA MET A 222 10.93 11.52 14.77
C MET A 222 12.11 10.75 14.17
N MET A 223 12.65 11.18 13.02
CA MET A 223 13.89 10.62 12.47
C MET A 223 15.09 10.78 13.41
N ILE A 224 15.17 11.91 14.14
CA ILE A 224 16.22 12.15 15.13
C ILE A 224 16.06 11.23 16.34
N TRP A 225 14.85 11.09 16.89
CA TRP A 225 14.62 10.32 18.13
C TRP A 225 14.53 8.80 17.93
N ARG A 226 14.03 8.34 16.77
CA ARG A 226 13.76 6.91 16.52
C ARG A 226 14.04 6.54 15.05
N PRO A 227 15.32 6.49 14.62
CA PRO A 227 15.70 6.19 13.23
C PRO A 227 15.34 4.78 12.74
N ARG A 228 14.88 3.89 13.63
CA ARG A 228 14.40 2.53 13.28
C ARG A 228 12.87 2.41 13.27
N GLY A 229 12.15 3.52 13.41
CA GLY A 229 10.68 3.57 13.47
C GLY A 229 10.09 3.42 14.89
N LEU A 230 8.77 3.55 15.02
CA LEU A 230 8.03 3.53 16.29
C LEU A 230 8.16 2.21 17.05
N VAL A 231 8.14 1.07 16.33
CA VAL A 231 8.16 -0.26 16.93
C VAL A 231 9.37 -1.04 16.41
N ARG A 232 10.35 -1.27 17.27
CA ARG A 232 11.50 -2.11 16.95
C ARG A 232 11.06 -3.58 16.93
N THR A 233 10.99 -4.17 15.74
CA THR A 233 10.96 -5.62 15.62
C THR A 233 12.31 -6.19 16.06
N SER A 234 12.41 -6.57 17.33
CA SER A 234 13.48 -7.43 17.82
C SER A 234 13.10 -8.87 17.49
N ARG A 235 13.73 -9.45 16.48
CA ARG A 235 13.72 -10.91 16.35
C ARG A 235 14.97 -11.41 17.04
N SER A 236 14.79 -12.29 18.02
CA SER A 236 15.85 -13.07 18.62
C SER A 236 16.63 -13.74 17.50
N GLY A 237 17.85 -13.27 17.26
CA GLY A 237 18.78 -14.00 16.42
C GLY A 237 18.83 -15.44 16.92
N VAL A 238 18.81 -16.40 16.00
CA VAL A 238 19.11 -17.79 16.34
C VAL A 238 20.42 -17.74 17.11
N ALA A 239 20.39 -18.07 18.39
CA ALA A 239 21.60 -18.13 19.20
C ALA A 239 22.53 -19.11 18.47
N LEU A 240 23.64 -18.60 17.94
CA LEU A 240 24.68 -19.45 17.36
C LEU A 240 24.97 -20.52 18.40
N ARG A 241 24.79 -21.78 18.03
CA ARG A 241 25.11 -22.91 18.90
C ARG A 241 26.58 -22.73 19.28
N LYS A 242 26.85 -22.49 20.56
CA LYS A 242 28.22 -22.38 21.09
C LYS A 242 29.03 -23.56 20.56
N GLY A 243 30.02 -23.30 19.71
CA GLY A 243 30.93 -24.34 19.19
C GLY A 243 31.23 -24.31 17.69
N VAL A 244 30.63 -23.42 16.88
CA VAL A 244 31.07 -23.22 15.49
C VAL A 244 31.89 -21.93 15.43
N ALA A 245 33.21 -22.08 15.28
CA ALA A 245 34.15 -20.98 15.10
C ALA A 245 33.92 -20.28 13.74
N PRO A 246 34.27 -18.98 13.62
CA PRO A 246 34.00 -18.15 12.43
C PRO A 246 34.73 -18.62 11.18
#